data_AF-A0A3A5MT30-F1
#
_entry.id   AF-A0A3A5MT30-F1
#
_cell.length_a   1.000
_cell.length_b   1.000
_cell.length_c   1.000
_cell.angle_alpha   90.00
_cell.angle_beta   90.00
_cell.angle_gamma   90.00
#
_symmetry.space_group_name_H-M   'P 1'
#
loop_
_entity.id
_entity.type
_entity.pdbx_description
1 polymer ?
#
loop_
_entity_poly.entity_id
_entity_poly.type
_entity_poly.pdbx_seq_one_letter_code
_entity_poly.pdbx_strand_id
1 'polypeptide(L)'
;MSALEILHAANDFAASLPLQIPDPDPVQPPGTEGVTTILSWLKWIGYVVVGGAIIIGGTLIAISFRRGEGQDALPKILWPMGGAIVIGAGAAWITTLAGA
;
A
#
# COMPACT_ATOMS: atom_id res chain seq x y z
N MET A 1 -39.96 36.07 18.75
CA MET A 1 -38.78 35.29 18.38
C MET A 1 -37.73 36.25 17.86
N SER A 2 -36.55 36.27 18.47
CA SER A 2 -35.45 37.14 18.06
C SER A 2 -34.71 36.53 16.86
N ALA A 3 -34.01 37.36 16.07
CA ALA A 3 -33.21 36.88 14.93
C ALA A 3 -32.14 35.86 15.34
N LEU A 4 -31.67 35.93 16.59
CA LEU A 4 -30.71 35.01 17.17
C LEU A 4 -31.28 33.58 17.32
N GLU A 5 -32.55 33.46 17.71
CA GLU A 5 -33.21 32.17 17.88
C GLU A 5 -33.42 31.46 16.53
N ILE A 6 -33.74 32.24 15.49
CA ILE A 6 -33.88 31.72 14.12
C ILE A 6 -32.54 31.21 13.60
N LEU A 7 -31.44 31.91 13.91
CA LEU A 7 -30.09 31.51 13.49
C LEU A 7 -29.64 30.21 14.17
N HIS A 8 -29.87 30.07 15.49
CA HIS A 8 -29.54 28.83 16.20
C HIS A 8 -30.39 27.67 15.70
N ALA A 9 -31.70 27.86 15.52
CA ALA A 9 -32.59 26.84 14.97
C ALA A 9 -32.19 26.41 13.54
N ALA A 10 -31.74 27.35 12.71
CA ALA A 10 -31.25 27.03 11.36
C ALA A 10 -29.94 26.25 11.39
N ASN A 11 -29.02 26.57 12.31
CA ASN A 11 -27.77 25.85 12.50
C ASN A 11 -27.99 24.43 13.05
N ASP A 12 -28.87 24.28 14.03
CA ASP A 12 -29.23 22.98 14.60
C ASP A 12 -29.94 22.11 13.57
N PHE A 13 -30.80 22.70 12.73
CA PHE A 13 -31.42 22.00 11.61
C PHE A 13 -30.37 21.55 10.57
N ALA A 14 -29.46 22.44 10.16
CA ALA A 14 -28.39 22.11 9.23
C ALA A 14 -27.45 21.01 9.77
N ALA A 15 -27.16 21.02 11.07
CA ALA A 15 -26.39 19.98 11.75
C ALA A 15 -27.18 18.66 11.93
N SER A 16 -28.51 18.73 11.96
CA SER A 16 -29.40 17.55 12.06
C SER A 16 -29.66 16.86 10.73
N LEU A 17 -29.33 17.49 9.59
CA LEU A 17 -29.42 16.85 8.28
C LEU A 17 -28.31 15.79 8.17
N PRO A 18 -28.64 14.49 8.12
CA PRO A 18 -27.64 13.47 7.87
C PRO A 18 -27.18 13.58 6.42
N LEU A 19 -26.10 14.33 6.19
CA LEU A 19 -25.37 14.38 4.91
C LEU A 19 -24.59 13.09 4.63
N GLN A 20 -24.82 12.03 5.40
CA GLN A 20 -24.32 10.69 5.10
C GLN A 20 -25.14 10.10 3.95
N ILE A 21 -24.76 10.47 2.73
CA ILE A 21 -25.03 9.63 1.56
C ILE A 21 -24.42 8.27 1.90
N PRO A 22 -25.18 7.17 1.86
CA PRO A 22 -24.60 5.85 1.98
C PRO A 22 -23.59 5.67 0.86
N ASP A 23 -22.30 5.66 1.22
CA ASP A 23 -21.21 5.32 0.32
C ASP A 23 -20.93 3.83 0.51
N PRO A 24 -21.45 2.96 -0.36
CA PRO A 24 -21.19 1.54 -0.24
C PRO A 24 -19.70 1.27 -0.46
N ASP A 25 -19.12 0.39 0.35
CA ASP A 25 -17.72 -0.02 0.17
C ASP A 25 -17.49 -0.48 -1.28
N PRO A 26 -16.32 -0.18 -1.89
CA PRO A 26 -15.99 -0.66 -3.22
C PRO A 26 -16.02 -2.20 -3.29
N VAL A 27 -17.13 -2.75 -3.78
CA VAL A 27 -17.27 -4.19 -4.00
C VAL A 27 -16.74 -4.55 -5.38
N GLN A 28 -15.95 -5.61 -5.45
CA GLN A 28 -15.43 -6.13 -6.70
C GLN A 28 -16.57 -6.52 -7.67
N PRO A 29 -16.57 -6.02 -8.93
CA PRO A 29 -17.58 -6.40 -9.91
C PRO A 29 -17.56 -7.91 -10.22
N PRO A 30 -18.73 -8.54 -10.40
CA PRO A 30 -18.80 -9.97 -10.73
C PRO A 30 -18.01 -10.28 -12.00
N GLY A 31 -17.28 -11.40 -11.99
CA GLY A 31 -16.47 -11.87 -13.14
C GLY A 31 -15.01 -11.39 -13.16
N THR A 32 -14.58 -10.54 -12.21
CA THR A 32 -13.18 -10.07 -12.13
C THR A 32 -12.31 -10.86 -11.14
N GLU A 33 -12.85 -11.92 -10.55
CA GLU A 33 -12.18 -12.78 -9.55
C GLU A 33 -10.86 -13.39 -10.05
N GLY A 34 -10.78 -13.70 -11.36
CA GLY A 34 -9.56 -14.16 -12.01
C GLY A 34 -8.41 -13.15 -11.95
N VAL A 35 -8.72 -11.85 -12.01
CA VAL A 35 -7.72 -10.78 -11.91
C VAL A 35 -7.12 -10.74 -10.49
N THR A 36 -7.96 -10.81 -9.46
CA THR A 36 -7.51 -10.88 -8.06
C THR A 36 -6.65 -12.13 -7.81
N THR A 37 -7.02 -13.25 -8.43
CA THR A 37 -6.26 -14.50 -8.34
C THR A 37 -4.87 -14.35 -8.95
N ILE A 38 -4.75 -13.81 -10.16
CA ILE A 38 -3.47 -13.58 -10.83
C ILE A 38 -2.60 -12.60 -10.04
N LEU A 39 -3.18 -11.49 -9.56
CA LEU A 39 -2.47 -10.51 -8.73
C LEU A 39 -1.96 -11.13 -7.41
N SER A 40 -2.75 -12.02 -6.81
CA SER A 40 -2.35 -12.75 -5.61
C SER A 40 -1.14 -13.65 -5.88
N TRP A 41 -1.14 -14.39 -6.99
CA TRP A 41 0.02 -15.19 -7.40
C TRP A 41 1.25 -14.34 -7.70
N LEU A 42 1.08 -13.23 -8.43
CA LEU A 42 2.16 -12.29 -8.73
C LEU A 42 2.82 -11.76 -7.46
N LYS A 43 2.04 -11.42 -6.43
CA LYS A 43 2.56 -10.96 -5.14
C LYS A 43 3.45 -12.02 -4.49
N TRP A 44 2.99 -13.26 -4.41
CA TRP A 44 3.76 -14.35 -3.79
C TRP A 44 5.02 -14.68 -4.57
N ILE A 45 4.93 -14.75 -5.90
CA ILE A 45 6.10 -14.97 -6.76
C ILE A 45 7.10 -13.83 -6.58
N GLY A 46 6.65 -12.58 -6.54
CA GLY A 46 7.48 -11.41 -6.29
C GLY A 46 8.24 -11.50 -4.97
N TYR A 47 7.56 -11.88 -3.88
CA TYR A 47 8.22 -12.06 -2.58
C TYR A 47 9.23 -13.21 -2.57
N VAL A 48 8.95 -14.32 -3.26
CA VAL A 48 9.91 -15.44 -3.37
C VAL A 48 11.16 -15.01 -4.12
N VAL A 49 11.01 -14.29 -5.24
CA VAL A 49 12.14 -13.81 -6.06
C VAL A 49 12.98 -12.79 -5.27
N VAL A 50 12.33 -11.81 -4.64
CA VAL A 50 13.04 -10.78 -3.85
C VAL A 50 13.72 -11.40 -2.63
N GLY A 51 13.04 -12.32 -1.93
CA GLY A 51 13.62 -13.04 -0.80
C GLY A 51 14.86 -13.84 -1.21
N GLY A 52 14.78 -14.57 -2.34
CA GLY A 52 15.94 -15.27 -2.91
C GLY A 52 17.10 -14.32 -3.25
N ALA A 53 16.80 -13.17 -3.86
CA ALA A 53 17.80 -12.18 -4.20
C ALA A 53 18.49 -11.58 -2.96
N ILE A 54 17.76 -11.35 -1.85
CA ILE A 54 18.34 -10.89 -0.58
C ILE A 54 19.28 -11.97 0.00
N ILE A 55 18.88 -13.24 -0.01
CA ILE A 55 19.72 -14.35 0.49
C ILE A 55 21.03 -14.45 -0.32
N ILE A 56 20.93 -14.40 -1.65
CA ILE A 56 22.10 -14.44 -2.53
C ILE A 56 22.98 -13.20 -2.33
N GLY A 57 22.37 -12.01 -2.29
CA GLY A 57 23.07 -10.74 -2.06
C GLY A 57 23.82 -10.72 -0.73
N GLY A 58 23.18 -11.17 0.35
CA GLY A 58 23.79 -11.29 1.67
C GLY A 58 24.96 -12.27 1.69
N THR A 59 24.83 -13.41 1.00
CA THR A 59 25.92 -14.38 0.84
C THR A 59 27.11 -13.77 0.10
N LEU A 60 26.87 -13.02 -0.98
CA LEU A 60 27.93 -12.34 -1.72
C LEU A 60 28.62 -11.24 -0.91
N ILE A 61 27.87 -10.51 -0.08
CA ILE A 61 28.41 -9.52 0.85
C ILE A 61 29.34 -10.19 1.88
N ALA A 62 28.93 -11.32 2.46
CA ALA A 62 29.75 -12.08 3.40
C ALA A 62 31.09 -12.54 2.79
N ILE A 63 31.08 -12.92 1.52
CA ILE A 63 32.30 -13.28 0.78
C ILE A 63 33.15 -12.03 0.49
N SER A 64 32.55 -10.95 0.01
CA SER A 64 33.24 -9.70 -0.33
C SER A 64 33.92 -9.03 0.87
N PHE A 65 33.37 -9.17 2.09
CA PHE A 65 34.03 -8.68 3.30
C PHE A 65 35.40 -9.31 3.54
N ARG A 66 35.60 -10.57 3.13
CA ARG A 66 36.90 -11.24 3.23
C ARG A 66 37.91 -10.74 2.19
N ARG A 67 37.44 -10.08 1.13
CA ARG A 67 38.25 -9.58 0.01
C ARG A 67 38.60 -8.10 0.12
N GLY A 68 38.08 -7.40 1.13
CA GLY A 68 38.26 -5.94 1.26
C GLY A 68 37.42 -5.11 0.29
N GLU A 69 36.54 -5.74 -0.49
CA GLU A 69 35.66 -5.12 -1.49
C GLU A 69 34.26 -4.81 -0.92
N GLY A 70 34.14 -4.61 0.41
CA GLY A 70 32.85 -4.52 1.10
C GLY A 70 31.95 -3.37 0.62
N GLN A 71 32.55 -2.27 0.15
CA GLN A 71 31.82 -1.10 -0.36
C GLN A 71 31.06 -1.37 -1.67
N ASP A 72 31.57 -2.24 -2.53
CA ASP A 72 30.93 -2.61 -3.81
C ASP A 72 29.82 -3.66 -3.62
N ALA A 73 29.72 -4.22 -2.41
CA ALA A 73 28.74 -5.26 -2.10
C ALA A 73 27.42 -4.70 -1.54
N LEU A 74 27.42 -3.47 -1.01
CA LEU A 74 26.23 -2.80 -0.44
C LEU A 74 25.05 -2.69 -1.44
N PRO A 75 25.27 -2.34 -2.74
CA PRO A 75 24.17 -2.26 -3.70
C PRO A 75 23.45 -3.60 -3.94
N LYS A 76 24.12 -4.74 -3.72
CA LYS A 76 23.59 -6.08 -3.98
C LYS A 76 22.41 -6.45 -3.08
N ILE A 77 22.30 -5.83 -1.90
CA ILE A 77 21.17 -6.02 -0.99
C ILE A 77 20.15 -4.88 -1.04
N LEU A 78 20.61 -3.65 -1.31
CA LEU A 78 19.73 -2.49 -1.40
C LEU A 78 18.75 -2.58 -2.57
N TRP A 79 19.17 -3.14 -3.71
CA TRP A 79 18.29 -3.26 -4.87
C TRP A 79 17.11 -4.23 -4.64
N PRO A 80 17.32 -5.46 -4.13
CA PRO A 80 16.21 -6.32 -3.68
C PRO A 80 15.32 -5.69 -2.61
N MET A 81 15.90 -4.96 -1.64
CA MET A 81 15.12 -4.27 -0.61
C MET A 81 14.19 -3.21 -1.20
N GLY A 82 14.63 -2.45 -2.21
CA GLY A 82 13.76 -1.55 -2.96
C GLY A 82 12.58 -2.28 -3.61
N GLY A 83 12.83 -3.46 -4.19
CA GLY A 83 11.78 -4.32 -4.72
C GLY A 83 10.75 -4.75 -3.67
N ALA A 84 11.20 -5.16 -2.47
CA ALA A 84 10.29 -5.53 -1.38
C ALA A 84 9.39 -4.36 -0.94
N ILE A 85 9.96 -3.15 -0.88
CA ILE A 85 9.23 -1.93 -0.52
C ILE A 85 8.13 -1.66 -1.55
N VAL A 86 8.44 -1.73 -2.85
CA VAL A 86 7.44 -1.48 -3.90
C VAL A 86 6.31 -2.51 -3.87
N ILE A 87 6.62 -3.80 -3.70
CA ILE A 87 5.61 -4.86 -3.61
C ILE A 87 4.70 -4.67 -2.39
N GLY A 88 5.29 -4.31 -1.23
CA GLY A 88 4.52 -4.05 0.00
C GLY A 88 3.71 -2.77 -0.02
N ALA A 89 4.28 -1.68 -0.55
CA ALA A 89 3.64 -0.38 -0.62
C ALA A 89 2.55 -0.29 -1.69
N GLY A 90 2.61 -1.14 -2.73
CA GLY A 90 1.66 -1.12 -3.84
C GLY A 90 0.20 -1.19 -3.39
N ALA A 91 -0.12 -2.01 -2.39
CA ALA A 91 -1.48 -2.10 -1.84
C ALA A 91 -1.92 -0.78 -1.19
N ALA A 92 -1.06 -0.18 -0.36
CA ALA A 92 -1.36 1.10 0.29
C ALA A 92 -1.57 2.22 -0.74
N TRP A 93 -0.76 2.24 -1.80
CA TRP A 93 -0.88 3.25 -2.86
C TRP A 93 -2.19 3.11 -3.63
N ILE A 94 -2.62 1.88 -3.94
CA ILE A 94 -3.92 1.63 -4.58
C ILE A 94 -5.04 2.13 -3.69
N THR A 95 -5.01 1.84 -2.39
CA THR A 95 -6.03 2.31 -1.43
C THR A 95 -6.08 3.84 -1.38
N THR A 96 -4.93 4.50 -1.24
CA THR A 96 -4.85 5.97 -1.22
C THR A 96 -5.37 6.61 -2.50
N LEU A 97 -5.10 6.00 -3.67
CA LEU A 97 -5.60 6.49 -4.97
C LEU A 97 -7.09 6.19 -5.18
N ALA A 98 -7.61 5.12 -4.56
CA ALA A 98 -9.03 4.76 -4.62
C ALA A 98 -9.92 5.62 -3.72
N GLY A 99 -9.34 6.55 -2.95
CA GLY A 99 -10.08 7.48 -2.09
C GLY A 99 -10.49 6.92 -0.73
N ALA A 100 -9.83 5.85 -0.28
CA ALA A 100 -9.98 5.27 1.06
C ALA A 100 -8.79 5.63 1.98
#